data_AF-A0A9X8ERL4-F1
#
_entry.id   AF-A0A9X8ERL4-F1
#
_cell.length_a   1.000
_cell.length_b   1.000
_cell.length_c   1.000
_cell.angle_alpha   90.00
_cell.angle_beta   90.00
_cell.angle_gamma   90.00
#
_symmetry.space_group_name_H-M   'P 1'
#
loop_
_entity.id
_entity.type
_entity.pdbx_description
1 polymer ?
#
loop_
_entity_poly.entity_id
_entity_poly.type
_entity_poly.pdbx_seq_one_letter_code
_entity_poly.pdbx_strand_id
1 'polypeptide(L)'
;MIQEVRQEILLKNGLILYTGDLVEIKYKSDEDVIEHTCKGKIKEAKELFIKLDTSKKYKTSERMIYSWELKEIKKVDDEDEKDN
;
A
#
# COMPACT_ATOMS: atom_id res chain seq x y z
N MET A 1 -6.46 -4.92 27.04
CA MET A 1 -5.82 -5.75 25.99
C MET A 1 -6.29 -5.17 24.66
N ILE A 2 -5.50 -4.29 24.05
CA ILE A 2 -5.88 -3.69 22.75
C ILE A 2 -5.47 -4.71 21.70
N GLN A 3 -6.43 -5.46 21.17
CA GLN A 3 -6.20 -6.29 19.99
C GLN A 3 -5.90 -5.35 18.84
N GLU A 4 -4.71 -5.47 18.22
CA GLU A 4 -4.45 -4.87 16.93
C GLU A 4 -5.47 -5.44 15.93
N VAL A 5 -6.48 -4.65 15.60
CA VAL A 5 -7.52 -5.04 14.65
C VAL A 5 -6.88 -5.01 13.27
N ARG A 6 -6.53 -6.18 12.73
CA ARG A 6 -6.13 -6.30 11.34
C ARG A 6 -7.36 -6.00 10.48
N GLN A 7 -7.35 -4.87 9.77
CA GLN A 7 -8.42 -4.57 8.82
C GLN A 7 -8.20 -5.37 7.56
N GLU A 8 -9.21 -6.13 7.15
CA GLU A 8 -9.26 -6.81 5.86
C GLU A 8 -9.64 -5.82 4.76
N ILE A 9 -8.91 -5.86 3.65
CA ILE A 9 -9.05 -4.95 2.52
C ILE A 9 -9.30 -5.82 1.30
N LEU A 10 -10.57 -5.89 0.90
CA LEU A 10 -10.97 -6.59 -0.31
C LEU A 10 -10.85 -5.64 -1.50
N LEU A 11 -9.94 -5.95 -2.41
CA LEU A 11 -9.77 -5.21 -3.64
C LEU A 11 -10.74 -5.70 -4.71
N LYS A 12 -11.10 -4.82 -5.65
CA LYS A 12 -11.96 -5.17 -6.80
C LYS A 12 -11.43 -6.34 -7.64
N ASN A 13 -10.12 -6.58 -7.59
CA ASN A 13 -9.46 -7.70 -8.27
C ASN A 13 -9.54 -9.03 -7.49
N GLY A 14 -10.31 -9.10 -6.40
CA GLY A 14 -10.45 -10.28 -5.54
C GLY A 14 -9.27 -10.52 -4.59
N LEU A 15 -8.32 -9.58 -4.55
CA LEU A 15 -7.11 -9.68 -3.74
C LEU A 15 -7.43 -9.19 -2.31
N ILE A 16 -7.21 -10.06 -1.33
CA ILE A 16 -7.44 -9.78 0.09
C ILE A 16 -6.12 -9.35 0.71
N LEU A 17 -6.07 -8.16 1.28
CA LEU A 17 -4.92 -7.60 1.98
C LEU A 17 -5.25 -7.28 3.42
N TYR A 18 -4.24 -7.22 4.27
CA TYR A 18 -4.40 -6.83 5.67
C TYR A 18 -3.49 -5.66 6.02
N THR A 19 -3.91 -4.86 7.00
CA THR A 19 -3.00 -3.91 7.65
C THR A 19 -1.76 -4.64 8.17
N GLY A 20 -0.58 -4.15 7.83
CA GLY A 20 0.73 -4.75 8.08
C GLY A 20 1.33 -5.48 6.88
N ASP A 21 0.53 -5.84 5.86
CA ASP A 21 1.06 -6.43 4.63
C ASP A 21 1.89 -5.42 3.85
N LEU A 22 3.00 -5.91 3.30
CA LEU A 22 3.82 -5.16 2.36
C LEU A 22 3.15 -5.22 0.99
N VAL A 23 2.88 -4.06 0.41
CA VAL A 23 2.24 -3.95 -0.89
C VAL A 23 2.98 -2.97 -1.77
N GLU A 24 2.85 -3.20 -3.08
CA GLU A 24 3.25 -2.26 -4.11
C GLU A 24 1.97 -1.73 -4.77
N ILE A 25 1.78 -0.42 -4.72
CA ILE A 25 0.65 0.28 -5.31
C ILE A 25 1.15 1.11 -6.49
N LYS A 26 0.57 0.87 -7.66
CA LYS A 26 0.63 1.80 -8.78
C LYS A 26 -0.56 2.74 -8.71
N TYR A 27 -0.28 4.03 -8.80
CA TYR A 27 -1.30 5.07 -8.79
C TYR A 27 -0.99 6.12 -9.86
N LYS A 28 -2.02 6.81 -10.30
CA LYS A 28 -1.91 7.92 -11.24
C LYS A 28 -2.75 9.08 -10.72
N SER A 29 -2.09 10.19 -10.39
CA SER A 29 -2.76 11.44 -10.07
C SER A 29 -3.44 11.99 -11.33
N ASP A 30 -4.56 12.70 -11.19
CA ASP A 30 -5.27 13.30 -12.33
C ASP A 30 -4.39 14.31 -13.09
N GLU A 31 -3.49 14.99 -12.37
CA GLU A 31 -2.53 15.96 -12.92
C GLU A 31 -1.27 15.32 -13.53
N ASP A 32 -1.02 14.03 -13.25
CA ASP A 32 0.17 13.33 -13.71
C ASP A 32 -0.11 12.60 -15.04
N VAL A 33 0.79 12.78 -16.01
CA VAL A 33 0.76 11.98 -17.25
C VAL A 33 1.32 10.56 -17.00
N ILE A 34 2.18 10.42 -15.98
CA ILE A 34 2.99 9.23 -15.69
C ILE A 34 2.39 8.46 -14.50
N GLU A 35 2.44 7.13 -14.58
CA GLU A 35 2.05 6.25 -13.48
C GLU A 35 3.18 6.18 -12.44
N HIS A 36 2.83 6.37 -11.17
CA HIS A 36 3.75 6.28 -10.05
C HIS A 36 3.60 4.94 -9.35
N THR A 37 4.71 4.40 -8.84
CA THR A 37 4.71 3.14 -8.10
C THR A 37 5.28 3.38 -6.69
N CYS A 38 4.61 2.87 -5.67
CA CYS A 38 5.00 3.04 -4.28
C CYS A 38 4.91 1.70 -3.55
N LYS A 39 5.98 1.32 -2.86
CA LYS A 39 6.05 0.12 -2.02
C LYS A 39 6.06 0.50 -0.55
N GLY A 40 5.16 -0.07 0.24
CA GLY A 40 5.03 0.22 1.66
C GLY A 40 4.13 -0.77 2.37
N LYS A 41 4.18 -0.76 3.70
CA LYS A 41 3.28 -1.58 4.53
C LYS A 41 1.95 -0.87 4.70
N ILE A 42 0.85 -1.59 4.61
CA ILE A 42 -0.47 -0.99 4.82
C ILE A 42 -0.61 -0.62 6.29
N LYS A 43 -0.72 0.67 6.57
CA LYS A 43 -0.91 1.17 7.94
C LYS A 43 -2.38 1.30 8.28
N GLU A 44 -3.16 1.83 7.34
CA GLU A 44 -4.59 2.03 7.47
C GLU A 44 -5.23 1.90 6.09
N ALA A 45 -6.42 1.33 6.03
CA ALA A 45 -7.20 1.29 4.80
C ALA A 45 -8.66 1.61 5.10
N LYS A 46 -9.19 2.55 4.34
CA LYS A 46 -10.60 2.95 4.35
C LYS A 46 -11.17 2.77 2.96
N GLU A 47 -12.48 2.86 2.86
CA GLU A 47 -13.21 2.72 1.59
C GLU A 47 -12.68 3.67 0.49
N LEU A 48 -12.24 4.87 0.88
CA LEU A 48 -11.82 5.94 -0.02
C LEU A 48 -10.30 6.06 -0.22
N PHE A 49 -9.48 5.48 0.66
CA PHE A 49 -8.03 5.61 0.58
C PHE A 49 -7.29 4.50 1.32
N ILE A 50 -6.04 4.28 0.90
CA ILE A 50 -5.09 3.40 1.58
C ILE A 50 -3.90 4.26 2.04
N LYS A 51 -3.52 4.12 3.31
CA LYS A 51 -2.35 4.74 3.90
C LYS A 51 -1.24 3.71 4.01
N LEU A 52 -0.14 3.95 3.31
CA LEU A 52 1.07 3.15 3.33
C LEU A 52 2.13 3.79 4.21
N ASP A 53 2.81 2.96 4.99
CA ASP A 53 4.09 3.28 5.61
C ASP A 53 5.21 2.86 4.65
N THR A 54 5.88 3.84 4.06
CA THR A 54 6.99 3.60 3.11
C THR A 54 8.35 3.69 3.80
N SER A 55 8.40 3.64 5.13
CA SER A 55 9.64 3.80 5.89
C SER A 55 10.51 2.56 5.75
N LYS A 56 11.36 2.51 4.72
CA LYS A 56 12.37 1.44 4.56
C LYS A 56 13.61 1.63 5.45
N LYS A 57 13.99 2.88 5.76
CA LYS A 57 15.21 3.22 6.52
C LYS A 57 15.41 4.72 6.76
N TYR A 58 14.69 5.59 6.04
CA TYR A 58 14.91 7.03 6.07
C TYR A 58 13.58 7.78 6.23
N LYS A 59 13.46 8.48 7.37
CA LYS A 59 12.49 9.56 7.67
C LYS A 59 11.04 9.35 7.21
N THR A 60 10.21 8.87 8.13
CA THR A 60 8.79 9.26 8.35
C THR A 60 8.06 9.74 7.09
N SER A 61 7.96 8.88 6.09
CA SER A 61 7.18 9.16 4.89
C SER A 61 6.01 8.19 4.86
N GLU A 62 4.83 8.71 5.17
CA GLU A 62 3.58 8.02 4.98
C GLU A 62 2.99 8.48 3.64
N ARG A 63 2.50 7.54 2.83
CA ARG A 63 1.86 7.86 1.55
C ARG A 63 0.40 7.50 1.65
N MET A 64 -0.48 8.48 1.43
CA MET A 64 -1.91 8.24 1.25
C MET A 64 -2.20 8.16 -0.24
N ILE A 65 -2.90 7.12 -0.67
CA ILE A 65 -3.31 6.90 -2.05
C ILE A 65 -4.82 6.74 -2.05
N TYR A 66 -5.53 7.57 -2.81
CA TYR A 66 -6.98 7.47 -2.89
C TYR A 66 -7.44 6.38 -3.86
N SER A 67 -8.62 5.82 -3.59
CA SER A 67 -9.20 4.73 -4.39
C SER A 67 -9.39 5.09 -5.88
N TRP A 68 -9.52 6.38 -6.22
CA TRP A 68 -9.63 6.86 -7.61
C TRP A 68 -8.28 7.04 -8.31
N GLU A 69 -7.19 7.24 -7.56
CA GLU A 69 -5.83 7.30 -8.11
C GLU A 69 -5.24 5.90 -8.26
N LEU A 70 -5.72 4.95 -7.47
CA LEU A 70 -5.24 3.58 -7.44
C LEU A 70 -5.53 2.88 -8.78
N LYS A 71 -4.46 2.46 -9.45
CA LYS A 71 -4.50 1.70 -10.70
C LYS A 71 -4.37 0.20 -10.45
N GLU A 72 -3.35 -0.17 -9.69
CA GLU A 72 -3.02 -1.56 -9.40
C GLU A 72 -2.42 -1.63 -8.00
N ILE A 73 -2.73 -2.71 -7.29
CA ILE A 73 -2.17 -2.99 -5.99
C ILE A 73 -1.93 -4.49 -5.91
N LYS A 74 -0.77 -4.85 -5.38
CA LYS A 74 -0.30 -6.22 -5.34
C LYS A 74 0.51 -6.41 -4.07
N LYS A 75 0.24 -7.53 -3.41
CA LYS A 75 1.03 -7.97 -2.28
C LYS A 75 2.42 -8.35 -2.78
N VAL A 76 3.43 -7.86 -2.10
CA VAL A 76 4.83 -8.18 -2.36
C VAL A 76 5.36 -8.85 -1.12
N ASP A 77 5.91 -10.05 -1.30
CA ASP A 77 6.62 -10.71 -0.23
C ASP A 77 7.96 -10.00 0.04
N ASP A 78 8.42 -10.06 1.28
CA ASP A 78 9.70 -9.48 1.72
C ASP A 78 10.89 -10.38 1.30
N GLU A 79 10.79 -11.03 0.13
CA GLU A 79 11.83 -11.91 -0.42
C GLU A 79 12.94 -11.16 -1.16
N ASP A 80 13.00 -9.83 -1.05
CA ASP A 80 14.01 -8.99 -1.72
C ASP A 80 15.22 -8.68 -0.80
N GLU A 81 15.64 -9.64 0.01
CA GLU A 81 16.95 -9.64 0.70
C GLU A 81 17.82 -10.84 0.26
N LYS A 82 17.71 -11.22 -1.02
CA LYS A 82 18.72 -12.04 -1.71
C LYS A 82 18.87 -11.59 -3.16
N ASP A 83 19.45 -10.42 -3.39
CA ASP A 83 20.32 -10.29 -4.55
C ASP A 83 21.43 -9.25 -4.26
N ASN A 84 22.64 -9.81 -4.13
CA ASN A 84 23.98 -9.24 -4.20
C ASN A 84 24.61 -8.55 -2.97
#